data_AF-A0A5M4AB00-F1
#
_entry.id   AF-A0A5M4AB00-F1
#
_cell.length_a   1.000
_cell.length_b   1.000
_cell.length_c   1.000
_cell.angle_alpha   90.00
_cell.angle_beta   90.00
_cell.angle_gamma   90.00
#
_symmetry.space_group_name_H-M   'P 1'
#
loop_
_entity.id
_entity.type
_entity.pdbx_description
1 polymer ?
#
loop_
_entity_poly.entity_id
_entity_poly.type
_entity_poly.pdbx_seq_one_letter_code
_entity_poly.pdbx_strand_id
1 'polypeptide(L)'
;MKKNLPYNDNQFHEDSPDQYPKIEYPYSRSKEDVWEAFSKEMNAGKEPEKKVRRLNPYRLAAAAVIIVLLATTAFLRFYSQTVNAPAGQHLLALLPDSSTVNLNAGSSITYHPYWWKIARTVKLDGEGFFKVQKGSRFDVVSKYGEVTVLGTSFNIYARGDDYKVTCFTGKVRVESIVTHENIILQPDQHAYLEKDGNLKVVQHYDVKQSNAWMHDMFIFTGTPIKLVFQEIERQYNVQIKVRNNLNYTYSGNFTRNMPVIEVLQYVCEPFGLTFVKQSKNVYQIEQSH
;
A
#
# COMPACT_ATOMS: atom_id res chain seq x y z
N MET A 1 35.04 -27.56 -113.90
CA MET A 1 36.28 -28.25 -114.31
C MET A 1 36.99 -28.75 -113.07
N LYS A 2 37.21 -30.07 -112.95
CA LYS A 2 38.02 -30.71 -111.91
C LYS A 2 39.51 -30.42 -112.12
N LYS A 3 40.29 -30.29 -111.04
CA LYS A 3 41.67 -30.79 -110.95
C LYS A 3 42.10 -30.91 -109.48
N ASN A 4 42.31 -32.14 -109.03
CA ASN A 4 43.05 -32.50 -107.83
C ASN A 4 44.55 -32.45 -108.13
N LEU A 5 45.37 -32.03 -107.16
CA LEU A 5 46.79 -32.35 -107.06
C LEU A 5 47.14 -32.62 -105.57
N PRO A 6 48.17 -33.45 -105.29
CA PRO A 6 48.14 -34.40 -104.18
C PRO A 6 48.91 -33.92 -102.93
N TYR A 7 48.58 -34.54 -101.80
CA TYR A 7 49.24 -34.40 -100.50
C TYR A 7 50.58 -35.17 -100.48
N ASN A 8 51.66 -34.51 -100.05
CA ASN A 8 52.99 -35.08 -99.88
C ASN A 8 53.40 -34.95 -98.40
N ASP A 9 53.81 -36.07 -97.82
CA ASP A 9 54.14 -36.23 -96.41
C ASP A 9 55.65 -36.08 -96.23
N ASN A 10 56.10 -34.96 -95.64
CA ASN A 10 57.50 -34.75 -95.27
C ASN A 10 57.58 -34.47 -93.78
N GLN A 11 58.11 -35.45 -93.06
CA GLN A 11 58.46 -35.39 -91.65
C GLN A 11 59.57 -34.36 -91.42
N PHE A 12 59.34 -33.42 -90.50
CA PHE A 12 60.38 -32.53 -89.98
C PHE A 12 60.86 -33.07 -88.64
N HIS A 13 62.15 -33.34 -88.54
CA HIS A 13 62.86 -33.61 -87.30
C HIS A 13 63.05 -32.28 -86.55
N GLU A 14 62.69 -32.25 -85.27
CA GLU A 14 62.80 -31.10 -84.37
C GLU A 14 64.17 -31.15 -83.67
N ASP A 15 65.09 -30.27 -84.05
CA ASP A 15 66.43 -30.13 -83.44
C ASP A 15 66.35 -29.45 -82.06
N SER A 16 67.15 -29.99 -81.13
CA SER A 16 67.11 -29.75 -79.68
C SER A 16 67.38 -28.29 -79.23
N PRO A 17 66.62 -27.78 -78.23
CA PRO A 17 66.71 -26.40 -77.74
C PRO A 17 67.71 -26.23 -76.57
N ASP A 18 69.01 -26.43 -76.81
CA ASP A 18 70.03 -26.32 -75.75
C ASP A 18 70.77 -24.96 -75.69
N GLN A 19 70.11 -23.85 -76.03
CA GLN A 19 70.78 -22.53 -76.11
C GLN A 19 70.01 -21.37 -75.46
N TYR A 20 69.59 -21.52 -74.20
CA TYR A 20 69.22 -20.37 -73.36
C TYR A 20 69.92 -20.43 -72.00
N PRO A 21 70.53 -19.33 -71.52
CA PRO A 21 71.13 -19.29 -70.19
C PRO A 21 70.03 -19.45 -69.13
N LYS A 22 70.18 -20.47 -68.28
CA LYS A 22 69.27 -20.73 -67.15
C LYS A 22 69.34 -19.56 -66.17
N ILE A 23 68.31 -18.72 -66.19
CA ILE A 23 68.08 -17.73 -65.13
C ILE A 23 67.57 -18.51 -63.92
N GLU A 24 68.44 -18.75 -62.94
CA GLU A 24 68.03 -19.30 -61.65
C GLU A 24 67.31 -18.22 -60.86
N TYR A 25 65.98 -18.29 -60.86
CA TYR A 25 65.18 -17.53 -59.92
C TYR A 25 65.41 -18.15 -58.53
N PRO A 26 65.91 -17.39 -57.52
CA PRO A 26 66.07 -17.90 -56.17
C PRO A 26 64.71 -17.91 -55.46
N TYR A 27 63.72 -18.53 -56.10
CA TYR A 27 62.40 -18.69 -55.54
C TYR A 27 62.35 -20.07 -54.91
N SER A 28 62.69 -20.16 -53.63
CA SER A 28 62.84 -21.41 -52.88
C SER A 28 61.50 -22.02 -52.41
N ARG A 29 60.37 -21.53 -52.94
CA ARG A 29 59.04 -21.96 -52.54
C ARG A 29 58.25 -22.42 -53.76
N SER A 30 57.69 -23.60 -53.68
CA SER A 30 56.82 -24.15 -54.71
C SER A 30 55.54 -23.30 -54.84
N LYS A 31 54.84 -23.41 -55.97
CA LYS A 31 53.55 -22.72 -56.16
C LYS A 31 52.56 -23.14 -55.07
N GLU A 32 52.68 -24.38 -54.64
CA GLU A 32 51.94 -25.03 -53.56
C GLU A 32 52.26 -24.35 -52.22
N ASP A 33 53.53 -24.08 -51.91
CA ASP A 33 53.93 -23.38 -50.67
C ASP A 33 53.39 -21.94 -50.62
N VAL A 34 53.34 -21.26 -51.77
CA VAL A 34 52.78 -19.90 -51.87
C VAL A 34 51.27 -19.93 -51.70
N TRP A 35 50.60 -20.91 -52.33
CA TRP A 35 49.17 -21.09 -52.20
C TRP A 35 48.76 -21.49 -50.78
N GLU A 36 49.57 -22.34 -50.14
CA GLU A 36 49.39 -22.76 -48.76
C GLU A 36 49.57 -21.58 -47.80
N ALA A 37 50.63 -20.78 -47.96
CA ALA A 37 50.84 -19.57 -47.17
C ALA A 37 49.70 -18.56 -47.33
N PHE A 38 49.25 -18.30 -48.57
CA PHE A 38 48.15 -17.39 -48.86
C PHE A 38 46.82 -17.88 -48.28
N SER A 39 46.52 -19.18 -48.38
CA SER A 39 45.32 -19.77 -47.79
C SER A 39 45.35 -19.73 -46.26
N LYS A 40 46.53 -19.90 -45.66
CA LYS A 40 46.73 -19.82 -44.22
C LYS A 40 46.50 -18.41 -43.71
N GLU A 41 46.93 -17.39 -44.45
CA GLU A 41 46.74 -15.98 -44.11
C GLU A 41 45.28 -15.53 -44.31
N MET A 42 44.62 -15.98 -45.41
CA MET A 42 43.18 -15.77 -45.63
C MET A 42 42.30 -16.40 -44.54
N ASN A 43 42.73 -17.53 -43.98
CA ASN A 43 42.02 -18.19 -42.89
C ASN A 43 42.38 -17.63 -41.50
N ALA A 44 43.60 -17.10 -41.33
CA ALA A 44 44.05 -16.48 -40.08
C ALA A 44 43.41 -15.11 -39.82
N GLY A 45 42.95 -14.40 -40.86
CA GLY A 45 42.27 -13.10 -40.74
C GLY A 45 40.76 -13.16 -40.47
N LYS A 46 40.15 -14.35 -40.37
CA LYS A 46 38.74 -14.48 -39.98
C LYS A 46 38.65 -14.42 -38.46
N GLU A 47 38.58 -13.22 -37.90
CA GLU A 47 38.13 -13.06 -36.52
C GLU A 47 36.82 -13.84 -36.32
N PRO A 48 36.65 -14.58 -35.20
CA PRO A 48 35.42 -15.32 -34.97
C PRO A 48 34.26 -14.35 -35.07
N GLU A 49 33.34 -14.58 -36.03
CA GLU A 49 32.18 -13.72 -36.21
C GLU A 49 31.53 -13.48 -34.85
N LYS A 50 31.52 -12.23 -34.38
CA LYS A 50 30.83 -11.87 -33.15
C LYS A 50 29.39 -12.37 -33.32
N LYS A 51 29.00 -13.37 -32.53
CA LYS A 51 27.62 -13.89 -32.51
C LYS A 51 26.69 -12.78 -32.05
N VAL A 52 26.24 -11.93 -32.97
CA VAL A 52 25.25 -10.91 -32.69
C VAL A 52 23.94 -11.64 -32.45
N ARG A 53 23.60 -11.84 -31.16
CA ARG A 53 22.29 -12.32 -30.78
C ARG A 53 21.26 -11.27 -31.19
N ARG A 54 20.68 -11.44 -32.39
CA ARG A 54 19.59 -10.60 -32.85
C ARG A 54 18.39 -10.85 -31.94
N LEU A 55 18.02 -9.85 -31.14
CA LEU A 55 16.83 -9.92 -30.31
C LEU A 55 15.61 -9.94 -31.22
N ASN A 56 14.70 -10.89 -30.99
CA ASN A 56 13.43 -10.92 -31.70
C ASN A 56 12.57 -9.74 -31.18
N PRO A 57 12.24 -8.73 -32.00
CA PRO A 57 11.50 -7.55 -31.56
C PRO A 57 10.14 -7.92 -30.96
N TYR A 58 9.52 -9.01 -31.41
CA TYR A 58 8.27 -9.50 -30.83
C TYR A 58 8.44 -10.03 -29.40
N ARG A 59 9.60 -10.64 -29.07
CA ARG A 59 9.89 -11.09 -27.69
C ARG A 59 10.12 -9.90 -26.76
N LEU A 60 10.81 -8.86 -27.25
CA LEU A 60 11.00 -7.62 -26.50
C LEU A 60 9.67 -6.89 -26.29
N ALA A 61 8.84 -6.80 -27.33
CA ALA A 61 7.50 -6.23 -27.24
C ALA A 61 6.62 -7.01 -26.26
N ALA A 62 6.61 -8.35 -26.32
CA ALA A 62 5.86 -9.18 -25.38
C ALA A 62 6.34 -8.99 -23.93
N ALA A 63 7.65 -8.94 -23.70
CA ALA A 63 8.21 -8.66 -22.37
C ALA A 63 7.81 -7.27 -21.86
N ALA A 64 7.85 -6.25 -22.72
CA ALA A 64 7.42 -4.90 -22.38
C ALA A 64 5.94 -4.84 -21.99
N VAL A 65 5.06 -5.55 -22.72
CA VAL A 65 3.63 -5.64 -22.37
C VAL A 65 3.43 -6.28 -21.01
N ILE A 66 4.14 -7.37 -20.71
CA ILE A 66 4.07 -8.02 -19.40
C ILE A 66 4.50 -7.06 -18.29
N ILE A 67 5.61 -6.35 -18.49
CA ILE A 67 6.10 -5.36 -17.51
C ILE A 67 5.07 -4.25 -17.29
N VAL A 68 4.47 -3.72 -18.36
CA VAL A 68 3.43 -2.69 -18.27
C VAL A 68 2.23 -3.23 -17.50
N LEU A 69 1.73 -4.43 -17.81
CA LEU A 69 0.60 -5.04 -17.12
C LEU A 69 0.88 -5.28 -15.63
N LEU A 70 2.08 -5.76 -15.29
CA LEU A 70 2.49 -5.94 -13.90
C LEU A 70 2.59 -4.59 -13.18
N ALA A 71 3.19 -3.59 -13.80
CA ALA A 71 3.32 -2.24 -13.23
C ALA A 71 1.95 -1.58 -13.04
N THR A 72 1.04 -1.68 -14.01
CA THR A 72 -0.32 -1.15 -13.86
C THR A 72 -1.08 -1.89 -12.78
N THR A 73 -1.01 -3.22 -12.74
CA THR A 73 -1.70 -4.01 -11.70
C THR A 73 -1.17 -3.69 -10.31
N ALA A 74 0.15 -3.59 -10.15
CA ALA A 74 0.79 -3.17 -8.91
C ALA A 74 0.36 -1.76 -8.51
N PHE A 75 0.35 -0.80 -9.44
CA PHE A 75 -0.11 0.56 -9.17
C PHE A 75 -1.56 0.58 -8.69
N LEU A 76 -2.48 -0.09 -9.38
CA LEU A 76 -3.89 -0.16 -8.98
C LEU A 76 -4.05 -0.82 -7.60
N ARG A 77 -3.25 -1.85 -7.28
CA ARG A 77 -3.31 -2.60 -6.02
C ARG A 77 -2.77 -1.81 -4.82
N PHE A 78 -1.68 -1.07 -5.02
CA PHE A 78 -0.90 -0.46 -3.94
C PHE A 78 -1.14 1.05 -3.79
N TYR A 79 -1.65 1.73 -4.82
CA TYR A 79 -2.07 3.12 -4.67
C TYR A 79 -3.17 3.21 -3.60
N SER A 80 -2.97 4.11 -2.64
CA SER A 80 -3.90 4.31 -1.52
C SER A 80 -4.21 5.79 -1.35
N GLN A 81 -5.37 6.06 -0.78
CA GLN A 81 -5.83 7.38 -0.39
C GLN A 81 -6.11 7.39 1.10
N THR A 82 -5.62 8.41 1.79
CA THR A 82 -5.86 8.62 3.22
C THR A 82 -6.73 9.85 3.41
N VAL A 83 -7.81 9.72 4.19
CA VAL A 83 -8.59 10.83 4.70
C VAL A 83 -8.29 10.98 6.18
N ASN A 84 -7.79 12.14 6.57
CA ASN A 84 -7.36 12.43 7.93
C ASN A 84 -8.21 13.54 8.54
N ALA A 85 -8.91 13.25 9.63
CA ALA A 85 -9.61 14.24 10.45
C ALA A 85 -8.65 14.71 11.56
N PRO A 86 -8.02 15.89 11.41
CA PRO A 86 -7.10 16.39 12.43
C PRO A 86 -7.84 16.68 13.74
N ALA A 87 -7.08 16.87 14.81
CA ALA A 87 -7.65 17.32 16.09
C ALA A 87 -8.46 18.61 15.87
N GLY A 88 -9.61 18.69 16.52
CA GLY A 88 -10.56 19.78 16.41
C GLY A 88 -11.48 19.70 15.20
N GLN A 89 -11.47 18.62 14.40
CA GLN A 89 -12.32 18.49 13.22
C GLN A 89 -12.99 17.13 13.14
N HIS A 90 -14.24 17.10 12.69
CA HIS A 90 -14.91 15.89 12.22
C HIS A 90 -15.05 15.97 10.70
N LEU A 91 -14.86 14.85 10.01
CA LEU A 91 -14.94 14.82 8.54
C LEU A 91 -15.86 13.70 8.07
N LEU A 92 -16.62 13.99 7.02
CA LEU A 92 -17.38 12.98 6.27
C LEU A 92 -16.57 12.56 5.04
N ALA A 93 -16.15 11.29 5.01
CA ALA A 93 -15.52 10.68 3.85
C ALA A 93 -16.56 9.91 3.02
N LEU A 94 -16.53 10.11 1.70
CA LEU A 94 -17.29 9.32 0.73
C LEU A 94 -16.36 8.30 0.07
N LEU A 95 -16.71 7.02 0.15
CA LEU A 95 -15.95 5.92 -0.43
C LEU A 95 -16.38 5.64 -1.88
N PRO A 96 -15.58 4.90 -2.68
CA PRO A 96 -15.87 4.69 -4.11
C PRO A 96 -17.19 3.95 -4.40
N ASP A 97 -17.76 3.22 -3.43
CA ASP A 97 -19.07 2.58 -3.55
C ASP A 97 -20.23 3.42 -2.98
N SER A 98 -20.00 4.70 -2.69
CA SER A 98 -20.97 5.59 -2.03
C SER A 98 -21.30 5.21 -0.58
N SER A 99 -20.51 4.34 0.05
CA SER A 99 -20.50 4.20 1.51
C SER A 99 -19.93 5.48 2.14
N THR A 100 -20.43 5.83 3.31
CA THR A 100 -19.98 7.04 4.03
C THR A 100 -19.31 6.68 5.34
N VAL A 101 -18.25 7.40 5.70
CA VAL A 101 -17.57 7.28 6.98
C VAL A 101 -17.50 8.65 7.63
N ASN A 102 -18.15 8.82 8.79
CA ASN A 102 -17.92 9.98 9.63
C ASN A 102 -16.69 9.66 10.49
N LEU A 103 -15.69 10.53 10.46
CA LEU A 103 -14.46 10.41 11.24
C LEU A 103 -14.53 11.39 12.41
N ASN A 104 -14.29 10.87 13.61
CA ASN A 104 -14.14 11.71 14.79
C ASN A 104 -12.76 12.38 14.79
N ALA A 105 -12.58 13.43 15.60
CA ALA A 105 -11.33 14.18 15.68
C ALA A 105 -10.14 13.28 16.03
N GLY A 106 -9.00 13.54 15.37
CA GLY A 106 -7.78 12.74 15.52
C GLY A 106 -7.93 11.32 14.98
N SER A 107 -8.71 11.12 13.91
CA SER A 107 -8.92 9.81 13.29
C SER A 107 -8.58 9.86 11.80
N SER A 108 -8.23 8.71 11.23
CA SER A 108 -7.93 8.59 9.82
C SER A 108 -8.41 7.27 9.24
N ILE A 109 -8.74 7.29 7.95
CA ILE A 109 -8.96 6.09 7.17
C ILE A 109 -8.04 6.06 5.95
N THR A 110 -7.62 4.86 5.57
CA THR A 110 -6.85 4.63 4.35
C THR A 110 -7.50 3.52 3.52
N TYR A 111 -7.64 3.73 2.22
CA TYR A 111 -8.28 2.77 1.31
C TYR A 111 -7.65 2.80 -0.09
N HIS A 112 -7.95 1.79 -0.92
CA HIS A 112 -7.40 1.65 -2.27
C HIS A 112 -8.47 1.92 -3.34
N PRO A 113 -8.63 3.17 -3.81
CA PRO A 113 -9.75 3.53 -4.70
C PRO A 113 -9.75 2.76 -6.02
N TYR A 114 -8.56 2.53 -6.58
CA TYR A 114 -8.41 1.80 -7.85
C TYR A 114 -8.53 0.28 -7.71
N TRP A 115 -8.42 -0.26 -6.49
CA TRP A 115 -8.61 -1.69 -6.19
C TRP A 115 -10.01 -2.01 -5.63
N TRP A 116 -10.85 -0.99 -5.48
CA TRP A 116 -12.11 -1.08 -4.74
C TRP A 116 -13.11 -2.10 -5.28
N LYS A 117 -13.15 -2.28 -6.62
CA LYS A 117 -13.99 -3.29 -7.26
C LYS A 117 -13.57 -4.73 -6.94
N ILE A 118 -12.33 -4.94 -6.51
CA ILE A 118 -11.76 -6.25 -6.19
C ILE A 118 -11.85 -6.49 -4.67
N ALA A 119 -11.49 -5.50 -3.86
CA ALA A 119 -11.60 -5.58 -2.41
C ALA A 119 -12.02 -4.24 -1.81
N ARG A 120 -13.14 -4.24 -1.06
CA ARG A 120 -13.63 -3.08 -0.30
C ARG A 120 -13.04 -3.13 1.11
N THR A 121 -11.79 -2.69 1.23
CA THR A 121 -11.06 -2.70 2.51
C THR A 121 -10.67 -1.30 2.90
N VAL A 122 -10.95 -0.95 4.15
CA VAL A 122 -10.56 0.32 4.77
C VAL A 122 -9.71 0.02 5.98
N LYS A 123 -8.56 0.68 6.11
CA LYS A 123 -7.78 0.71 7.35
C LYS A 123 -8.23 1.90 8.18
N LEU A 124 -8.60 1.69 9.45
CA LEU A 124 -9.01 2.74 10.39
C LEU A 124 -7.96 2.90 11.51
N ASP A 125 -7.69 4.15 11.85
CA ASP A 125 -7.00 4.54 13.09
C ASP A 125 -7.82 5.65 13.77
N GLY A 126 -8.18 5.48 15.04
CA GLY A 126 -9.08 6.38 15.74
C GLY A 126 -10.51 5.88 15.82
N GLU A 127 -11.49 6.76 15.60
CA GLU A 127 -12.91 6.43 15.68
C GLU A 127 -13.67 6.86 14.42
N GLY A 128 -14.55 5.97 13.95
CA GLY A 128 -15.37 6.22 12.78
C GLY A 128 -16.71 5.53 12.82
N PHE A 129 -17.73 6.26 12.34
CA PHE A 129 -19.07 5.73 12.12
C PHE A 129 -19.28 5.46 10.63
N PHE A 130 -19.57 4.21 10.30
CA PHE A 130 -19.70 3.71 8.95
C PHE A 130 -21.17 3.53 8.59
N LYS A 131 -21.56 3.97 7.39
CA LYS A 131 -22.79 3.56 6.71
C LYS A 131 -22.38 2.90 5.40
N VAL A 132 -22.40 1.57 5.38
CA VAL A 132 -21.90 0.77 4.27
C VAL A 132 -23.05 0.41 3.34
N GLN A 133 -22.86 0.66 2.04
CA GLN A 133 -23.82 0.25 1.02
C GLN A 133 -23.90 -1.28 0.93
N LYS A 134 -25.14 -1.77 0.78
CA LYS A 134 -25.40 -3.20 0.57
C LYS A 134 -24.64 -3.71 -0.64
N GLY A 135 -23.97 -4.84 -0.50
CA GLY A 135 -23.18 -5.43 -1.58
C GLY A 135 -22.36 -6.63 -1.12
N SER A 136 -21.13 -6.71 -1.64
CA SER A 136 -20.17 -7.78 -1.36
C SER A 136 -19.54 -7.66 0.02
N ARG A 137 -18.45 -8.36 0.29
CA ARG A 137 -17.67 -8.18 1.51
C ARG A 137 -17.14 -6.73 1.62
N PHE A 138 -17.19 -6.15 2.82
CA PHE A 138 -16.55 -4.89 3.18
C PHE A 138 -15.84 -5.09 4.51
N ASP A 139 -14.55 -4.79 4.54
CA ASP A 139 -13.69 -5.00 5.71
C ASP A 139 -13.15 -3.68 6.25
N VAL A 140 -13.24 -3.48 7.56
CA VAL A 140 -12.55 -2.41 8.29
C VAL A 140 -11.47 -3.04 9.16
N VAL A 141 -10.21 -2.76 8.82
CA VAL A 141 -9.05 -3.27 9.54
C VAL A 141 -8.54 -2.19 10.48
N SER A 142 -8.42 -2.51 11.77
CA SER A 142 -7.82 -1.64 12.78
C SER A 142 -6.64 -2.35 13.45
N LYS A 143 -6.00 -1.71 14.44
CA LYS A 143 -4.82 -2.28 15.11
C LYS A 143 -5.09 -3.61 15.83
N TYR A 144 -6.24 -3.75 16.48
CA TYR A 144 -6.56 -4.91 17.33
C TYR A 144 -7.70 -5.79 16.82
N GLY A 145 -8.47 -5.31 15.84
CA GLY A 145 -9.60 -6.05 15.32
C GLY A 145 -9.89 -5.76 13.86
N GLU A 146 -10.59 -6.71 13.25
CA GLU A 146 -11.15 -6.62 11.91
C GLU A 146 -12.68 -6.69 12.01
N VAL A 147 -13.35 -5.83 11.26
CA VAL A 147 -14.81 -5.83 11.12
C VAL A 147 -15.19 -6.16 9.69
N THR A 148 -16.03 -7.17 9.50
CA THR A 148 -16.55 -7.58 8.19
C THR A 148 -18.06 -7.41 8.13
N VAL A 149 -18.55 -6.77 7.06
CA VAL A 149 -19.97 -6.49 6.84
C VAL A 149 -20.36 -6.66 5.37
N LEU A 150 -21.68 -6.71 5.11
CA LEU A 150 -22.25 -6.75 3.75
C LEU A 150 -23.10 -5.52 3.40
N GLY A 151 -23.42 -4.67 4.38
CA GLY A 151 -24.33 -3.54 4.22
C GLY A 151 -25.01 -3.19 5.53
N THR A 152 -24.32 -2.41 6.35
CA THR A 152 -24.66 -2.15 7.75
C THR A 152 -24.24 -0.74 8.15
N SER A 153 -24.77 -0.29 9.28
CA SER A 153 -24.25 0.89 9.97
C SER A 153 -23.71 0.49 11.33
N PHE A 154 -22.52 0.98 11.65
CA PHE A 154 -21.80 0.62 12.87
C PHE A 154 -20.78 1.68 13.24
N ASN A 155 -20.40 1.75 14.51
CA ASN A 155 -19.30 2.57 15.00
C ASN A 155 -18.11 1.68 15.37
N ILE A 156 -16.89 2.11 15.07
CA ILE A 156 -15.66 1.52 15.59
C ILE A 156 -14.89 2.59 16.35
N TYR A 157 -14.55 2.30 17.59
CA TYR A 157 -13.58 3.05 18.39
C TYR A 157 -12.33 2.20 18.53
N ALA A 158 -11.21 2.65 17.97
CA ALA A 158 -9.92 1.96 17.99
C ALA A 158 -8.82 2.95 18.38
N ARG A 159 -8.68 3.22 19.69
CA ARG A 159 -7.73 4.21 20.22
C ARG A 159 -6.96 3.64 21.41
N GLY A 160 -5.64 3.86 21.44
CA GLY A 160 -4.81 3.35 22.53
C GLY A 160 -4.77 1.83 22.52
N ASP A 161 -5.22 1.19 23.59
CA ASP A 161 -5.45 -0.27 23.70
C ASP A 161 -6.94 -0.62 23.73
N ASP A 162 -7.81 0.37 23.61
CA ASP A 162 -9.26 0.20 23.62
C ASP A 162 -9.76 -0.04 22.19
N TYR A 163 -10.49 -1.13 22.01
CA TYR A 163 -11.17 -1.46 20.78
C TYR A 163 -12.62 -1.80 21.06
N LYS A 164 -13.55 -1.08 20.42
CA LYS A 164 -14.98 -1.23 20.63
C LYS A 164 -15.74 -1.13 19.31
N VAL A 165 -16.78 -1.93 19.15
CA VAL A 165 -17.62 -1.95 17.95
C VAL A 165 -19.09 -1.95 18.38
N THR A 166 -19.89 -1.04 17.82
CA THR A 166 -21.33 -0.98 18.07
C THR A 166 -22.09 -1.17 16.77
N CYS A 167 -23.03 -2.11 16.75
CA CYS A 167 -23.87 -2.39 15.58
C CYS A 167 -25.19 -1.62 15.66
N PHE A 168 -25.51 -0.85 14.62
CA PHE A 168 -26.77 -0.08 14.54
C PHE A 168 -27.78 -0.72 13.58
N THR A 169 -27.31 -1.28 12.46
CA THR A 169 -28.19 -1.97 11.49
C THR A 169 -27.49 -3.18 10.88
N GLY A 170 -28.28 -4.18 10.50
CA GLY A 170 -27.80 -5.40 9.86
C GLY A 170 -26.96 -6.29 10.80
N LYS A 171 -25.86 -6.86 10.30
CA LYS A 171 -24.98 -7.75 11.07
C LYS A 171 -23.52 -7.40 10.89
N VAL A 172 -22.77 -7.37 11.99
CA VAL A 172 -21.36 -6.99 12.00
C VAL A 172 -20.54 -8.13 12.57
N ARG A 173 -19.69 -8.76 11.75
CA ARG A 173 -18.71 -9.72 12.24
C ARG A 173 -17.52 -8.93 12.80
N VAL A 174 -17.14 -9.20 14.04
CA VAL A 174 -15.96 -8.63 14.69
C VAL A 174 -14.99 -9.77 14.99
N GLU A 175 -13.73 -9.60 14.61
CA GLU A 175 -12.66 -10.57 14.83
C GLU A 175 -11.50 -9.91 15.59
N SER A 176 -10.98 -10.61 16.60
CA SER A 176 -9.77 -10.24 17.32
C SER A 176 -8.54 -10.62 16.50
N ILE A 177 -7.62 -9.69 16.29
CA ILE A 177 -6.35 -9.99 15.61
C ILE A 177 -5.44 -10.87 16.49
N VAL A 178 -5.58 -10.78 17.81
CA VAL A 178 -4.70 -11.50 18.76
C VAL A 178 -5.13 -12.96 18.91
N THR A 179 -6.42 -13.21 19.11
CA THR A 179 -6.94 -14.56 19.42
C THR A 179 -7.56 -15.25 18.21
N HIS A 180 -7.84 -14.52 17.13
CA HIS A 180 -8.64 -14.97 15.96
C HIS A 180 -10.07 -15.41 16.30
N GLU A 181 -10.51 -15.18 17.55
CA GLU A 181 -11.90 -15.35 17.91
C GLU A 181 -12.75 -14.30 17.20
N ASN A 182 -13.97 -14.69 16.85
CA ASN A 182 -14.91 -13.80 16.21
C ASN A 182 -16.32 -13.98 16.75
N ILE A 183 -17.09 -12.91 16.64
CA ILE A 183 -18.48 -12.81 17.06
C ILE A 183 -19.28 -12.10 15.97
N ILE A 184 -20.59 -12.26 15.98
CA ILE A 184 -21.51 -11.52 15.11
C ILE A 184 -22.42 -10.67 15.98
N LEU A 185 -22.34 -9.36 15.79
CA LEU A 185 -23.21 -8.38 16.41
C LEU A 185 -24.48 -8.19 15.58
N GLN A 186 -25.61 -8.20 16.27
CA GLN A 186 -26.92 -7.75 15.81
C GLN A 186 -27.13 -6.28 16.20
N PRO A 187 -28.17 -5.61 15.69
CA PRO A 187 -28.48 -4.25 16.10
C PRO A 187 -28.62 -4.14 17.62
N ASP A 188 -28.22 -3.00 18.17
CA ASP A 188 -28.23 -2.69 19.61
C ASP A 188 -27.24 -3.49 20.46
N GLN A 189 -26.35 -4.24 19.81
CA GLN A 189 -25.25 -4.94 20.46
C GLN A 189 -23.93 -4.18 20.32
N HIS A 190 -23.11 -4.31 21.37
CA HIS A 190 -21.79 -3.71 21.47
C HIS A 190 -20.77 -4.76 21.84
N ALA A 191 -19.60 -4.73 21.21
CA ALA A 191 -18.45 -5.53 21.60
C ALA A 191 -17.25 -4.68 21.96
N TYR A 192 -16.42 -5.21 22.85
CA TYR A 192 -15.11 -4.65 23.17
C TYR A 192 -14.08 -5.76 23.33
N LEU A 193 -12.82 -5.42 23.09
CA LEU A 193 -11.69 -6.29 23.40
C LEU A 193 -11.23 -6.06 24.83
N GLU A 194 -11.04 -7.16 25.56
CA GLU A 194 -10.29 -7.17 26.82
C GLU A 194 -8.78 -7.11 26.57
N LYS A 195 -7.99 -6.87 27.61
CA LYS A 195 -6.53 -6.71 27.51
C LYS A 195 -5.81 -7.97 27.01
N ASP A 196 -6.41 -9.13 27.19
CA ASP A 196 -5.92 -10.42 26.70
C ASP A 196 -6.31 -10.70 25.24
N GLY A 197 -7.08 -9.81 24.61
CA GLY A 197 -7.57 -9.94 23.24
C GLY A 197 -8.87 -10.71 23.11
N ASN A 198 -9.52 -11.09 24.21
CA ASN A 198 -10.83 -11.76 24.18
C ASN A 198 -11.95 -10.78 23.85
N LEU A 199 -12.94 -11.24 23.09
CA LEU A 199 -14.11 -10.45 22.72
C LEU A 199 -15.24 -10.63 23.74
N LYS A 200 -15.76 -9.51 24.26
CA LYS A 200 -16.97 -9.49 25.09
C LYS A 200 -18.09 -8.77 24.39
N VAL A 201 -19.33 -9.18 24.68
CA VAL A 201 -20.55 -8.62 24.07
C VAL A 201 -21.50 -8.12 25.14
N VAL A 202 -21.99 -6.90 24.95
CA VAL A 202 -23.10 -6.31 25.68
C VAL A 202 -24.33 -6.37 24.78
N GLN A 203 -25.36 -7.09 25.23
CA GLN A 203 -26.53 -7.43 24.42
C GLN A 203 -27.52 -6.26 24.23
N HIS A 204 -27.69 -5.43 25.25
CA HIS A 204 -28.60 -4.28 25.26
C HIS A 204 -27.79 -3.02 25.55
N TYR A 205 -27.15 -2.49 24.52
CA TYR A 205 -26.32 -1.30 24.64
C TYR A 205 -27.09 -0.07 24.14
N ASP A 206 -26.97 1.05 24.85
CA ASP A 206 -27.49 2.33 24.36
C ASP A 206 -26.60 2.84 23.23
N VAL A 207 -26.88 2.39 22.00
CA VAL A 207 -26.06 2.67 20.82
C VAL A 207 -25.89 4.16 20.56
N LYS A 208 -26.84 4.99 21.00
CA LYS A 208 -26.79 6.45 20.87
C LYS A 208 -25.55 7.03 21.55
N GLN A 209 -25.04 6.39 22.60
CA GLN A 209 -23.81 6.83 23.27
C GLN A 209 -22.59 6.68 22.35
N SER A 210 -22.54 5.63 21.54
CA SER A 210 -21.38 5.35 20.68
C SER A 210 -21.26 6.26 19.46
N ASN A 211 -22.34 6.92 19.04
CA ASN A 211 -22.30 7.89 17.94
C ASN A 211 -22.71 9.30 18.39
N ALA A 212 -22.82 9.56 19.70
CA ALA A 212 -23.20 10.87 20.24
C ALA A 212 -22.26 11.99 19.76
N TRP A 213 -20.98 11.67 19.55
CA TRP A 213 -19.98 12.61 19.07
C TRP A 213 -20.32 13.17 17.67
N MET A 214 -21.07 12.43 16.84
CA MET A 214 -21.56 12.93 15.55
C MET A 214 -22.58 14.06 15.68
N HIS A 215 -23.14 14.22 16.87
CA HIS A 215 -24.08 15.27 17.26
C HIS A 215 -23.44 16.24 18.25
N ASP A 216 -22.11 16.36 18.21
CA ASP A 216 -21.32 17.25 19.07
C ASP A 216 -21.53 16.99 20.57
N MET A 217 -21.91 15.77 20.96
CA MET A 217 -22.17 15.38 22.34
C MET A 217 -21.16 14.31 22.80
N PHE A 218 -20.47 14.58 23.90
CA PHE A 218 -19.51 13.65 24.49
C PHE A 218 -20.05 13.16 25.82
N ILE A 219 -20.21 11.84 25.94
CA ILE A 219 -20.81 11.18 27.09
C ILE A 219 -19.77 10.26 27.71
N PHE A 220 -19.55 10.43 29.01
CA PHE A 220 -18.62 9.64 29.80
C PHE A 220 -19.39 8.95 30.93
N THR A 221 -19.14 7.66 31.12
CA THR A 221 -19.76 6.86 32.18
C THR A 221 -18.69 6.02 32.83
N GLY A 222 -18.29 6.38 34.06
CA GLY A 222 -17.22 5.71 34.80
C GLY A 222 -15.90 5.66 34.03
N THR A 223 -15.63 6.65 33.17
CA THR A 223 -14.49 6.62 32.24
C THR A 223 -13.22 7.10 32.95
N PRO A 224 -12.06 6.41 32.84
CA PRO A 224 -10.81 6.90 33.39
C PRO A 224 -10.52 8.34 32.95
N ILE A 225 -10.24 9.22 33.91
CA ILE A 225 -10.11 10.67 33.65
C ILE A 225 -9.03 10.99 32.61
N LYS A 226 -7.99 10.16 32.52
CA LYS A 226 -6.97 10.24 31.48
C LYS A 226 -7.56 10.15 30.07
N LEU A 227 -8.52 9.25 29.85
CA LEU A 227 -9.20 9.11 28.56
C LEU A 227 -10.12 10.30 28.28
N VAL A 228 -10.73 10.87 29.32
CA VAL A 228 -11.53 12.11 29.20
C VAL A 228 -10.66 13.28 28.75
N PHE A 229 -9.51 13.49 29.39
CA PHE A 229 -8.56 14.53 28.95
C PHE A 229 -8.08 14.29 27.52
N GLN A 230 -7.74 13.06 27.15
CA GLN A 230 -7.36 12.75 25.77
C GLN A 230 -8.49 13.04 24.76
N GLU A 231 -9.75 12.83 25.14
CA GLU A 231 -10.88 13.21 24.28
C GLU A 231 -10.98 14.74 24.16
N ILE A 232 -10.83 15.48 25.25
CA ILE A 232 -10.80 16.95 25.23
C ILE A 232 -9.66 17.46 24.34
N GLU A 233 -8.45 16.90 24.46
CA GLU A 233 -7.30 17.23 23.60
C GLU A 233 -7.65 17.09 22.12
N ARG A 234 -8.28 15.97 21.74
CA ARG A 234 -8.72 15.72 20.36
C ARG A 234 -9.80 16.69 19.91
N GLN A 235 -10.82 16.93 20.72
CA GLN A 235 -11.99 17.72 20.30
C GLN A 235 -11.71 19.22 20.23
N TYR A 236 -10.81 19.72 21.07
CA TYR A 236 -10.47 21.15 21.15
C TYR A 236 -9.11 21.50 20.53
N ASN A 237 -8.36 20.50 20.05
CA ASN A 237 -7.00 20.68 19.54
C ASN A 237 -6.08 21.39 20.56
N VAL A 238 -6.13 20.88 21.79
CA VAL A 238 -5.33 21.36 22.93
C VAL A 238 -4.43 20.25 23.44
N GLN A 239 -3.44 20.61 24.25
CA GLN A 239 -2.58 19.70 24.99
C GLN A 239 -2.86 19.85 26.49
N ILE A 240 -3.08 18.74 27.17
CA ILE A 240 -3.35 18.67 28.61
C ILE A 240 -2.21 17.90 29.26
N LYS A 241 -1.40 18.60 30.05
CA LYS A 241 -0.31 18.03 30.82
C LYS A 241 -0.78 17.76 32.24
N VAL A 242 -0.68 16.51 32.67
CA VAL A 242 -1.07 16.09 34.02
C VAL A 242 0.20 15.76 34.80
N ARG A 243 0.43 16.44 35.94
CA ARG A 243 1.66 16.27 36.74
C ARG A 243 1.67 14.97 37.55
N ASN A 244 0.51 14.58 38.05
CA ASN A 244 0.34 13.45 38.95
C ASN A 244 -0.35 12.28 38.25
N ASN A 245 -0.12 11.06 38.73
CA ASN A 245 -0.89 9.91 38.26
C ASN A 245 -2.32 9.98 38.84
N LEU A 246 -3.29 10.36 38.00
CA LEU A 246 -4.69 10.48 38.41
C LEU A 246 -5.41 9.16 38.15
N ASN A 247 -5.91 8.54 39.22
CA ASN A 247 -6.72 7.31 39.15
C ASN A 247 -8.20 7.59 39.47
N TYR A 248 -8.78 8.58 38.78
CA TYR A 248 -10.18 8.93 38.89
C TYR A 248 -10.99 8.42 37.70
N THR A 249 -12.27 8.17 37.93
CA THR A 249 -13.26 7.93 36.88
C THR A 249 -14.24 9.09 36.85
N TYR A 250 -14.61 9.52 35.63
CA TYR A 250 -15.53 10.63 35.40
C TYR A 250 -16.81 10.12 34.75
N SER A 251 -17.94 10.64 35.25
CA SER A 251 -19.27 10.45 34.71
C SER A 251 -19.90 11.81 34.49
N GLY A 252 -20.26 12.10 33.25
CA GLY A 252 -20.77 13.40 32.85
C GLY A 252 -20.83 13.51 31.35
N ASN A 253 -21.32 14.65 30.87
CA ASN A 253 -21.34 14.94 29.44
C ASN A 253 -21.00 16.41 29.20
N PHE A 254 -20.57 16.71 27.99
CA PHE A 254 -20.45 18.07 27.51
C PHE A 254 -20.72 18.10 26.01
N THR A 255 -21.08 19.28 25.51
CA THR A 255 -21.23 19.52 24.07
C THR A 255 -19.97 20.18 23.52
N ARG A 256 -19.66 19.97 22.24
CA ARG A 256 -18.48 20.54 21.57
C ARG A 256 -18.49 22.07 21.55
N ASN A 257 -19.68 22.66 21.64
CA ASN A 257 -19.92 24.10 21.55
C ASN A 257 -19.44 24.83 22.81
N MET A 258 -19.28 24.09 23.91
CA MET A 258 -18.81 24.60 25.19
C MET A 258 -17.33 25.01 25.08
N PRO A 259 -16.93 26.19 25.59
CA PRO A 259 -15.53 26.56 25.63
C PRO A 259 -14.69 25.54 26.40
N VAL A 260 -13.49 25.22 25.90
CA VAL A 260 -12.58 24.24 26.53
C VAL A 260 -12.30 24.54 28.01
N ILE A 261 -12.30 25.82 28.39
CA ILE A 261 -12.08 26.27 29.78
C ILE A 261 -13.22 25.79 30.68
N GLU A 262 -14.47 25.91 30.22
CA GLU A 262 -15.65 25.45 30.97
C GLU A 262 -15.67 23.92 31.07
N VAL A 263 -15.34 23.23 29.97
CA VAL A 263 -15.21 21.75 29.98
C VAL A 263 -14.15 21.31 30.99
N LEU A 264 -12.98 21.94 30.98
CA LEU A 264 -11.92 21.63 31.94
C LEU A 264 -12.37 21.90 33.38
N GLN A 265 -13.13 22.97 33.61
CA GLN A 265 -13.70 23.26 34.93
C GLN A 265 -14.64 22.14 35.40
N TYR A 266 -15.61 21.74 34.58
CA TYR A 266 -16.55 20.66 34.92
C TYR A 266 -15.87 19.32 35.16
N VAL A 267 -14.80 19.02 34.42
CA VAL A 267 -14.05 17.76 34.59
C VAL A 267 -13.14 17.81 35.81
N CYS A 268 -12.53 18.96 36.12
CA CYS A 268 -11.53 19.06 37.19
C CYS A 268 -12.14 19.29 38.58
N GLU A 269 -13.18 20.12 38.68
CA GLU A 269 -13.78 20.56 39.95
C GLU A 269 -14.25 19.41 40.86
N PRO A 270 -14.93 18.36 40.36
CA PRO A 270 -15.38 17.24 41.20
C PRO A 270 -14.26 16.46 41.88
N PHE A 271 -13.03 16.57 41.38
CA PHE A 271 -11.87 15.86 41.91
C PHE A 271 -10.91 16.78 42.68
N GLY A 272 -11.30 18.04 42.92
CA GLY A 272 -10.41 19.02 43.53
C GLY A 272 -9.15 19.25 42.69
N LEU A 273 -9.28 19.21 41.36
CA LEU A 273 -8.19 19.54 40.44
C LEU A 273 -8.33 20.99 39.99
N THR A 274 -7.20 21.64 39.79
CA THR A 274 -7.11 22.97 39.16
C THR A 274 -6.34 22.87 37.85
N PHE A 275 -6.50 23.88 37.01
CA PHE A 275 -5.76 23.97 35.76
C PHE A 275 -5.25 25.38 35.49
N VAL A 276 -4.05 25.45 34.91
CA VAL A 276 -3.42 26.70 34.50
C VAL A 276 -3.13 26.65 33.01
N LYS A 277 -3.53 27.70 32.29
CA LYS A 277 -3.20 27.85 30.87
C LYS A 277 -1.74 28.29 30.74
N GLN A 278 -0.87 27.40 30.24
CA GLN A 278 0.56 27.69 30.03
C GLN A 278 0.82 28.45 28.72
N SER A 279 0.05 28.14 27.68
CA SER A 279 0.14 28.82 26.38
C SER A 279 -1.19 28.72 25.63
N LYS A 280 -1.25 29.20 24.38
CA LYS A 280 -2.50 29.29 23.58
C LYS A 280 -3.34 28.01 23.62
N ASN A 281 -2.70 26.84 23.50
CA ASN A 281 -3.34 25.52 23.43
C ASN A 281 -2.81 24.52 24.47
N VAL A 282 -2.10 24.97 25.51
CA VAL A 282 -1.51 24.05 26.51
C VAL A 282 -2.04 24.37 27.90
N TYR A 283 -2.59 23.35 28.56
CA TYR A 283 -3.15 23.41 29.90
C TYR A 283 -2.38 22.45 30.80
N GLN A 284 -2.07 22.90 32.01
CA GLN A 284 -1.43 22.11 33.06
C GLN A 284 -2.47 21.80 34.13
N ILE A 285 -2.72 20.53 34.42
CA ILE A 285 -3.61 20.07 35.49
C ILE A 285 -2.78 19.75 36.73
N GLU A 286 -3.24 20.26 37.86
CA GLU A 286 -2.63 20.10 39.18
C GLU A 286 -3.69 19.79 40.23
N GLN A 287 -3.27 19.17 41.34
CA GLN A 287 -4.17 18.94 42.46
C GLN A 287 -4.28 20.22 43.29
N SER A 288 -5.50 20.63 43.62
CA SER A 288 -5.70 21.75 44.54
C SER A 288 -5.06 21.42 45.88
N HIS A 289 -4.25 22.35 46.38
CA HIS A 289 -3.73 22.31 47.75
C HIS A 289 -4.83 22.66 48.75
#